data_AF-A0A959UQL0-F1
#
_entry.id   AF-A0A959UQL0-F1
#
_cell.length_a   1.000
_cell.length_b   1.000
_cell.length_c   1.000
_cell.angle_alpha   90.00
_cell.angle_beta   90.00
_cell.angle_gamma   90.00
#
_symmetry.space_group_name_H-M   'P 1'
#
loop_
_entity.id
_entity.type
_entity.pdbx_description
1 polymer ?
#
loop_
_entity_poly.entity_id
_entity_poly.type
_entity_poly.pdbx_seq_one_letter_code
_entity_poly.pdbx_strand_id
1 'polypeptide(L)'
;MRPLAVFCLLTLACLVQAQDKDERNYLLEFQTNLQPAGQKVVLEVLQDLDPTGLVSLGVDGSRAKFRSSHVLHADPIRQALLSAGHPATVMVLQETVAGQGKSTMPQGFPTPPGPGATAQDASQYASDKEDWIQANPQAYQEFLSKGARP
;
A
#
# COMPACT_ATOMS: atom_id res chain seq x y z
N MET A 1 40.88 -27.81 -27.32
CA MET A 1 41.05 -27.26 -25.96
C MET A 1 40.21 -26.00 -25.86
N ARG A 2 39.34 -25.91 -24.84
CA ARG A 2 38.23 -24.95 -24.73
C ARG A 2 38.72 -23.54 -24.32
N PRO A 3 38.24 -22.44 -24.93
CA PRO A 3 38.21 -21.17 -24.25
C PRO A 3 36.94 -21.11 -23.39
N LEU A 4 37.15 -21.14 -22.08
CA LEU A 4 36.14 -20.92 -21.06
C LEU A 4 36.47 -19.58 -20.43
N ALA A 5 35.79 -18.51 -20.85
CA ALA A 5 35.78 -17.27 -20.09
C ALA A 5 34.54 -16.44 -20.42
N VAL A 6 33.53 -16.65 -19.56
CA VAL A 6 32.76 -15.60 -18.92
C VAL A 6 31.83 -14.78 -19.84
N PHE A 7 30.64 -15.34 -19.99
CA PHE A 7 29.38 -14.67 -20.27
C PHE A 7 29.07 -13.64 -19.15
N CYS A 8 29.80 -12.51 -19.10
CA CYS A 8 29.75 -11.56 -17.98
C CYS A 8 28.72 -10.42 -18.14
N LEU A 9 27.62 -10.60 -18.87
CA LEU A 9 26.76 -9.46 -19.25
C LEU A 9 25.26 -9.69 -19.19
N LEU A 10 24.78 -10.62 -18.35
CA LEU A 10 23.34 -10.89 -18.23
C LEU A 10 22.80 -11.08 -16.81
N THR A 11 23.51 -10.58 -15.80
CA THR A 11 22.98 -10.48 -14.43
C THR A 11 23.11 -9.06 -13.89
N LEU A 12 22.71 -8.07 -14.70
CA LEU A 12 21.94 -6.97 -14.13
C LEU A 12 20.60 -7.59 -13.72
N ALA A 13 20.67 -8.36 -12.63
CA ALA A 13 19.55 -9.05 -12.06
C ALA A 13 18.53 -7.97 -11.79
N CYS A 14 17.48 -8.00 -12.60
CA CYS A 14 16.17 -7.52 -12.25
C CYS A 14 15.80 -8.28 -10.96
N LEU A 15 16.37 -7.86 -9.83
CA LEU A 15 15.93 -8.15 -8.48
C LEU A 15 14.63 -7.38 -8.31
N VAL A 16 13.62 -7.79 -9.10
CA VAL A 16 12.28 -7.88 -8.57
C VAL A 16 12.42 -8.91 -7.46
N GLN A 17 12.86 -8.46 -6.27
CA GLN A 17 12.68 -9.25 -5.06
C GLN A 17 11.19 -9.55 -5.03
N ALA A 18 10.86 -10.79 -5.37
CA ALA A 18 9.52 -11.31 -5.20
C ALA A 18 9.18 -11.01 -3.74
N GLN A 19 8.15 -10.20 -3.53
CA GLN A 19 7.77 -9.76 -2.20
C GLN A 19 7.57 -11.02 -1.34
N ASP A 20 8.36 -11.15 -0.27
CA ASP A 20 8.18 -12.27 0.65
C ASP A 20 6.74 -12.17 1.21
N LYS A 21 6.11 -13.31 1.50
CA LYS A 21 4.74 -13.37 2.00
C LYS A 21 4.54 -12.55 3.27
N ASP A 22 5.63 -12.35 4.03
CA ASP A 22 5.63 -11.61 5.29
C ASP A 22 6.02 -10.13 5.13
N GLU A 23 6.46 -9.70 3.94
CA GLU A 23 6.79 -8.31 3.66
C GLU A 23 5.53 -7.44 3.50
N ARG A 24 5.59 -6.25 4.10
CA ARG A 24 4.55 -5.23 4.07
C ARG A 24 5.08 -4.02 3.35
N ASN A 25 4.22 -3.34 2.59
CA ASN A 25 4.52 -2.05 2.01
C ASN A 25 3.95 -0.97 2.92
N TYR A 26 4.76 0.04 3.23
CA TYR A 26 4.38 1.19 4.04
C TYR A 26 4.55 2.46 3.21
N LEU A 27 3.61 3.37 3.35
CA LEU A 27 3.68 4.75 2.88
C LEU A 27 3.83 5.65 4.10
N LEU A 28 4.92 6.39 4.16
CA LEU A 28 5.15 7.46 5.12
C LEU A 28 4.75 8.78 4.46
N GLU A 29 3.88 9.53 5.10
CA GLU A 29 3.48 10.87 4.68
C GLU A 29 3.97 11.90 5.71
N PHE A 30 4.68 12.91 5.23
CA PHE A 30 5.20 13.99 6.06
C PHE A 30 4.30 15.22 5.87
N GLN A 31 3.80 15.79 6.96
CA GLN A 31 2.93 16.99 6.89
C GLN A 31 3.67 18.23 6.36
N THR A 32 5.00 18.22 6.40
CA THR A 32 5.87 19.23 5.84
C THR A 32 6.99 18.56 5.06
N ASN A 33 7.36 19.12 3.91
CA ASN A 33 8.44 18.58 3.10
C ASN A 33 9.75 18.52 3.90
N LEU A 34 10.35 17.34 3.94
CA LEU A 34 11.63 17.15 4.60
C LEU A 34 12.75 17.80 3.79
N GLN A 35 13.59 18.58 4.47
CA GLN A 35 14.87 18.99 3.93
C GLN A 35 15.79 17.78 3.72
N PRO A 36 16.81 17.86 2.85
CA PRO A 36 17.71 16.73 2.56
C PRO A 36 18.33 16.08 3.81
N ALA A 37 18.65 16.87 4.84
CA ALA A 37 19.18 16.34 6.10
C ALA A 37 18.14 15.52 6.87
N GLY A 38 16.87 15.97 6.91
CA GLY A 38 15.77 15.20 7.51
C GLY A 38 15.46 13.92 6.73
N GLN A 39 15.54 13.97 5.40
CA GLN A 39 15.40 12.77 4.56
C GLN A 39 16.46 11.73 4.87
N LYS A 40 17.71 12.15 5.06
CA LYS A 40 18.81 11.26 5.47
C LYS A 40 18.52 10.59 6.80
N VAL A 41 18.03 11.32 7.81
CA VAL A 41 17.65 10.75 9.12
C VAL A 41 16.58 9.68 8.96
N VAL A 42 15.56 9.92 8.12
CA VAL A 42 14.53 8.91 7.84
C VAL A 42 15.14 7.66 7.21
N LEU A 43 16.06 7.80 6.24
CA LEU A 43 16.74 6.66 5.62
C LEU A 43 17.51 5.84 6.65
N GLU A 44 18.26 6.50 7.53
CA GLU A 44 19.04 5.84 8.60
C GLU A 44 18.12 5.05 9.53
N VAL A 45 17.02 5.64 10.00
CA VAL A 45 16.05 4.95 10.87
C VAL A 45 15.43 3.73 10.19
N LEU A 46 15.05 3.85 8.91
CA LEU A 46 14.45 2.75 8.16
C LEU A 46 15.45 1.62 7.89
N GLN A 47 16.70 1.96 7.61
CA GLN A 47 17.79 0.99 7.42
C GLN A 47 18.20 0.30 8.73
N ASP A 48 18.19 1.01 9.85
CA ASP A 48 18.43 0.42 11.17
C ASP A 48 17.31 -0.53 11.59
N LEU A 49 16.06 -0.21 11.22
CA LEU A 49 14.90 -1.07 11.47
C LEU A 49 14.95 -2.37 10.63
N ASP A 50 15.22 -2.24 9.34
CA ASP A 50 15.34 -3.38 8.42
C ASP A 50 16.44 -3.12 7.38
N PRO A 51 17.66 -3.64 7.59
CA PRO A 51 18.77 -3.46 6.66
C PRO A 51 18.51 -4.05 5.27
N THR A 52 17.54 -4.96 5.16
CA THR A 52 17.14 -5.60 3.89
C THR A 52 15.93 -4.92 3.25
N GLY A 53 15.30 -3.99 3.95
CA GLY A 53 14.11 -3.28 3.50
C GLY A 53 14.41 -2.36 2.31
N LEU A 54 13.44 -2.25 1.41
CA LEU A 54 13.53 -1.35 0.25
C LEU A 54 12.90 -0.01 0.59
N VAL A 55 13.70 1.06 0.53
CA VAL A 55 13.24 2.43 0.76
C VAL A 55 13.23 3.22 -0.54
N SER A 56 12.16 3.98 -0.77
CA SER A 56 12.07 4.96 -1.86
C SER A 56 11.55 6.28 -1.31
N LEU A 57 12.33 7.35 -1.43
CA LEU A 57 11.91 8.70 -1.04
C LEU A 57 11.25 9.42 -2.22
N GLY A 58 10.16 10.13 -1.94
CA GLY A 58 9.59 11.08 -2.89
C GLY A 58 10.56 12.24 -3.13
N VAL A 59 10.68 12.66 -4.39
CA VAL A 59 11.60 13.73 -4.82
C VAL A 59 11.33 15.06 -4.10
N ASP A 60 10.08 15.29 -3.73
CA ASP A 60 9.59 16.46 -3.01
C ASP A 60 9.78 16.37 -1.48
N GLY A 61 10.21 15.22 -0.95
CA GLY A 61 10.39 15.00 0.48
C GLY A 61 9.08 14.97 1.29
N SER A 62 7.93 14.92 0.61
CA SER A 62 6.60 14.86 1.25
C SER A 62 6.20 13.44 1.63
N ARG A 63 6.85 12.43 1.04
CA ARG A 63 6.50 11.02 1.20
C ARG A 63 7.70 10.10 1.10
N ALA A 64 7.58 8.91 1.68
CA ALA A 64 8.50 7.80 1.48
C ALA A 64 7.72 6.49 1.38
N LYS A 65 8.20 5.54 0.59
CA LYS A 65 7.75 4.15 0.59
C LYS A 65 8.80 3.28 1.24
N PHE A 66 8.34 2.35 2.07
CA PHE A 66 9.21 1.39 2.74
C PHE A 66 8.61 0.00 2.65
N ARG A 67 9.34 -0.94 2.07
CA ARG A 67 9.00 -2.36 2.10
C ARG A 67 9.85 -3.06 3.15
N SER A 68 9.20 -3.73 4.08
CA SER A 68 9.89 -4.42 5.18
C SER A 68 9.07 -5.58 5.71
N SER A 69 9.75 -6.59 6.25
CA SER A 69 9.15 -7.66 7.04
C SER A 69 8.82 -7.23 8.48
N HIS A 70 9.37 -6.10 8.93
CA HIS A 70 9.19 -5.56 10.27
C HIS A 70 8.01 -4.60 10.33
N VAL A 71 7.41 -4.49 11.53
CA VAL A 71 6.32 -3.55 11.75
C VAL A 71 6.89 -2.13 11.86
N LEU A 72 6.45 -1.25 10.97
CA LEU A 72 6.83 0.16 11.02
C LEU A 72 5.90 0.97 11.92
N HIS A 73 6.49 1.75 12.82
CA HIS A 73 5.79 2.71 13.67
C HIS A 73 6.27 4.13 13.41
N ALA A 74 5.38 5.12 13.59
CA ALA A 74 5.71 6.53 13.36
C ALA A 74 6.65 7.10 14.44
N ASP A 75 6.55 6.65 15.69
CA ASP A 75 7.24 7.28 16.81
C ASP A 75 8.77 7.24 16.75
N PRO A 76 9.43 6.13 16.38
CA PRO A 76 10.89 6.10 16.22
C PRO A 76 11.39 7.12 15.19
N ILE A 77 10.66 7.27 14.07
CA ILE A 77 10.99 8.24 13.02
C ILE A 77 10.84 9.67 13.54
N ARG A 78 9.74 9.96 14.24
CA ARG A 78 9.49 11.30 14.84
C ARG A 78 10.55 11.66 15.86
N GLN A 79 10.94 10.71 16.70
CA GLN A 79 11.95 10.93 17.74
C GLN A 79 13.34 11.18 17.15
N ALA A 80 13.74 10.41 16.13
CA ALA A 80 15.00 10.61 15.43
C ALA A 80 15.06 11.97 14.73
N LEU A 81 13.99 12.32 14.02
CA LEU A 81 13.84 13.61 13.36
C LEU A 81 13.91 14.78 14.36
N LEU A 82 13.21 14.68 15.49
CA LEU A 82 13.27 15.68 16.55
C LEU A 82 14.68 15.81 17.14
N SER A 83 15.34 14.68 17.43
CA SER A 83 16.68 14.65 18.02
C SER A 83 17.75 15.22 17.08
N ALA A 84 17.54 15.10 15.77
CA ALA A 84 18.39 15.67 14.74
C ALA A 84 18.08 17.15 14.43
N GLY A 85 17.12 17.77 15.11
CA GLY A 85 16.72 19.17 14.86
C GLY A 85 15.86 19.35 13.59
N HIS A 86 15.20 18.29 13.12
CA HIS A 86 14.34 18.29 11.95
C HIS A 86 12.91 17.85 12.30
N PRO A 87 12.22 18.54 13.24
CA PRO A 87 10.91 18.11 13.69
C PRO A 87 9.91 18.04 12.53
N ALA A 88 9.31 16.87 12.34
CA ALA A 88 8.25 16.66 11.36
C ALA A 88 7.19 15.73 11.92
N THR A 89 5.95 15.97 11.51
CA THR A 89 4.86 15.02 11.74
C THR A 89 4.89 13.99 10.62
N VAL A 90 4.99 12.71 10.98
CA VAL A 90 4.92 11.58 10.05
C VAL A 90 3.67 10.76 10.34
N MET A 91 2.95 10.40 9.29
CA MET A 91 1.90 9.41 9.31
C MET A 91 2.42 8.15 8.60
N VAL A 92 2.24 6.98 9.21
CA VAL A 92 2.62 5.71 8.62
C VAL A 92 1.36 4.97 8.23
N LEU A 93 1.19 4.74 6.93
CA LEU A 93 0.10 3.99 6.33
C LEU A 93 0.66 2.65 5.86
N GLN A 94 0.10 1.53 6.32
CA GLN A 94 0.41 0.25 5.68
C GLN A 94 -0.39 0.19 4.36
N GLU A 95 0.31 0.14 3.22
CA GLU A 95 -0.30 -0.13 1.94
C GLU A 95 -0.82 -1.58 1.99
N THR A 96 -2.12 -1.74 2.18
CA THR A 96 -2.78 -3.01 1.87
C THR A 96 -2.58 -3.26 0.39
N VAL A 97 -1.86 -4.34 0.05
CA VAL A 97 -1.78 -4.83 -1.33
C VAL A 97 -3.20 -4.85 -1.88
N ALA A 98 -3.43 -4.21 -3.04
CA ALA A 98 -4.75 -4.08 -3.68
C ALA A 98 -5.42 -5.42 -4.07
N GLY A 99 -4.95 -6.55 -3.54
CA GLY A 99 -5.55 -7.88 -3.63
C GLY A 99 -5.72 -8.60 -2.28
N GLN A 100 -5.42 -7.97 -1.14
CA GLN A 100 -5.69 -8.53 0.20
C GLN A 100 -6.83 -7.84 0.95
N GLY A 101 -7.40 -6.78 0.39
CA GLY A 101 -8.80 -6.49 0.64
C GLY A 101 -9.63 -7.50 -0.15
N LYS A 102 -9.98 -8.63 0.45
CA LYS A 102 -11.23 -9.29 0.03
C LYS A 102 -12.33 -8.27 0.29
N SER A 103 -12.61 -7.40 -0.69
CA SER A 103 -13.90 -6.75 -0.79
C SER A 103 -14.88 -7.87 -1.14
N THR A 104 -15.15 -8.73 -0.16
CA THR A 104 -16.25 -9.67 -0.25
C THR A 104 -17.48 -8.78 -0.25
N MET A 105 -18.14 -8.71 -1.41
CA MET A 105 -19.50 -8.22 -1.46
C MET A 105 -20.28 -8.84 -0.30
N PRO A 106 -21.06 -8.03 0.45
CA PRO A 106 -21.85 -8.55 1.54
C PRO A 106 -22.66 -9.75 1.08
N GLN A 107 -22.88 -10.72 1.98
CA GLN A 107 -23.65 -11.90 1.63
C GLN A 107 -25.04 -11.49 1.13
N GLY A 108 -25.40 -11.96 -0.06
CA GLY A 108 -26.68 -11.63 -0.70
C GLY A 108 -26.74 -10.28 -1.41
N PHE A 109 -25.65 -9.51 -1.45
CA PHE A 109 -25.60 -8.29 -2.28
C PHE A 109 -25.74 -8.67 -3.77
N PRO A 110 -26.61 -7.99 -4.54
CA PRO A 110 -26.85 -8.32 -5.95
C PRO A 110 -25.56 -8.28 -6.77
N THR A 111 -25.42 -9.18 -7.74
CA THR A 111 -24.26 -9.21 -8.63
C THR A 111 -24.54 -8.35 -9.86
N PRO A 112 -23.61 -7.46 -10.27
CA PRO A 112 -23.80 -6.67 -11.48
C PRO A 112 -23.94 -7.57 -12.71
N PRO A 113 -24.81 -7.21 -13.67
CA PRO A 113 -25.02 -8.02 -14.85
C PRO A 113 -23.74 -8.04 -15.71
N GLY A 114 -23.48 -9.21 -16.32
CA GLY A 114 -22.25 -9.46 -17.07
C GLY A 114 -22.19 -8.73 -18.43
N PRO A 115 -21.06 -8.84 -19.14
CA PRO A 115 -20.92 -8.30 -20.49
C PRO A 115 -21.98 -8.92 -21.43
N GLY A 116 -22.73 -8.07 -22.14
CA GLY A 116 -23.82 -8.50 -23.04
C GLY A 116 -25.23 -8.41 -22.43
N ALA A 117 -25.35 -7.94 -21.19
CA ALA A 117 -26.64 -7.72 -20.55
C ALA A 117 -27.44 -6.58 -21.17
N THR A 118 -28.76 -6.68 -21.08
CA THR A 118 -29.71 -5.70 -21.62
C THR A 118 -29.88 -4.52 -20.67
N ALA A 119 -30.48 -3.43 -21.18
CA ALA A 119 -30.84 -2.28 -20.34
C ALA A 119 -31.83 -2.64 -19.22
N GLN A 120 -32.64 -3.70 -19.44
CA GLN A 120 -33.58 -4.19 -18.44
C GLN A 120 -32.84 -4.88 -17.28
N ASP A 121 -31.80 -5.65 -17.58
CA ASP A 121 -30.96 -6.31 -16.55
C ASP A 121 -30.22 -5.28 -15.68
N ALA A 122 -29.76 -4.18 -16.29
CA ALA A 122 -29.13 -3.07 -15.55
C ALA A 122 -30.12 -2.36 -14.62
N SER A 123 -31.38 -2.20 -15.07
CA SER A 123 -32.43 -1.56 -14.29
C SER A 123 -32.88 -2.45 -13.12
N GLN A 124 -32.99 -3.76 -13.36
CA GLN A 124 -33.31 -4.73 -12.32
C GLN A 124 -32.21 -4.79 -11.25
N TYR A 125 -30.94 -4.82 -11.66
CA TYR A 125 -29.81 -4.77 -10.75
C TYR A 125 -29.82 -3.52 -9.85
N ALA A 126 -30.17 -2.35 -10.41
CA ALA A 126 -30.28 -1.12 -9.62
C ALA A 126 -31.39 -1.21 -8.57
N SER A 127 -32.56 -1.76 -8.93
CA SER A 127 -33.68 -1.98 -8.00
C SER A 127 -33.29 -2.97 -6.89
N ASP A 128 -32.76 -4.13 -7.26
CA ASP A 128 -32.37 -5.18 -6.30
C ASP A 128 -31.31 -4.66 -5.32
N LYS A 129 -30.41 -3.79 -5.80
CA LYS A 129 -29.39 -3.14 -4.98
C LYS A 129 -30.02 -2.19 -3.96
N GLU A 130 -30.96 -1.35 -4.38
CA GLU A 130 -31.66 -0.44 -3.46
C GLU A 130 -32.48 -1.20 -2.42
N ASP A 131 -33.21 -2.24 -2.84
CA ASP A 131 -33.98 -3.10 -1.94
C ASP A 131 -33.08 -3.79 -0.90
N TRP A 132 -31.93 -4.30 -1.33
CA TRP A 132 -30.96 -4.92 -0.41
C TRP A 132 -30.39 -3.91 0.58
N ILE A 133 -30.05 -2.69 0.13
CA ILE A 133 -29.53 -1.62 1.00
C ILE A 133 -30.55 -1.22 2.06
N GLN A 134 -31.83 -1.12 1.68
CA GLN A 134 -32.93 -0.81 2.59
C GLN A 134 -33.17 -1.93 3.61
N ALA A 135 -33.08 -3.19 3.18
CA ALA A 135 -33.25 -4.36 4.05
C ALA A 135 -32.05 -4.60 4.97
N ASN A 136 -30.83 -4.21 4.57
CA ASN A 136 -29.58 -4.51 5.28
C ASN A 136 -28.73 -3.25 5.56
N PRO A 137 -29.27 -2.21 6.24
CA PRO A 137 -28.59 -0.93 6.39
C PRO A 137 -27.27 -1.02 7.17
N GLN A 138 -27.19 -1.90 8.18
CA GLN A 138 -25.96 -2.10 8.97
C GLN A 138 -24.85 -2.76 8.14
N ALA A 139 -25.17 -3.80 7.37
CA ALA A 139 -24.21 -4.48 6.50
C ALA A 139 -23.70 -3.54 5.39
N TYR A 140 -24.56 -2.65 4.88
CA TYR A 140 -24.16 -1.63 3.92
C TYR A 140 -23.21 -0.58 4.53
N GLN A 141 -23.48 -0.11 5.75
CA GLN A 141 -22.60 0.82 6.45
C GLN A 141 -21.21 0.21 6.74
N GLU A 142 -21.18 -1.06 7.15
CA GLU A 142 -19.92 -1.79 7.33
C GLU A 142 -19.15 -1.96 6.02
N PHE A 143 -19.84 -2.24 4.91
CA PHE A 143 -19.24 -2.32 3.58
C PHE A 143 -18.59 -0.99 3.17
N LEU A 144 -19.28 0.14 3.37
CA LEU A 144 -18.73 1.46 3.09
C LEU A 144 -17.53 1.81 3.99
N SER A 145 -17.57 1.43 5.26
CA SER A 145 -16.50 1.71 6.23
C SER A 145 -15.18 0.99 5.91
N LYS A 146 -15.23 -0.13 5.17
CA LYS A 146 -14.07 -0.92 4.75
C LYS A 146 -13.38 -0.37 3.49
N GLY A 147 -13.78 0.80 3.00
CA GLY A 147 -13.18 1.44 1.83
C GLY A 147 -13.53 0.76 0.50
N ALA A 148 -14.51 -0.15 0.50
CA ALA A 148 -15.03 -0.76 -0.72
C ALA A 148 -15.89 0.28 -1.47
N ARG A 149 -15.45 0.69 -2.66
CA ARG A 149 -16.31 1.44 -3.58
C ARG A 149 -17.23 0.45 -4.30
N PRO A 150 -18.54 0.74 -4.39
CA PRO A 150 -19.46 -0.05 -5.21
C PRO A 150 -19.12 0.02 -6.71
#